data_AF-A0A919P8I0-F1
#
_entry.id   AF-A0A919P8I0-F1
#
_cell.length_a   1.000
_cell.length_b   1.000
_cell.length_c   1.000
_cell.angle_alpha   90.00
_cell.angle_beta   90.00
_cell.angle_gamma   90.00
#
_symmetry.space_group_name_H-M   'P 1'
#
loop_
_entity.id
_entity.type
_entity.pdbx_description
1 polymer ?
#
loop_
_entity_poly.entity_id
_entity_poly.type
_entity_poly.pdbx_seq_one_letter_code
_entity_poly.pdbx_strand_id
1 'polypeptide(L)'
;MAGELGYHYEELQGSVDRLLAMHDEVTQLRSRVSARAGDAAPGSWPDIPSVRAFAGRYHSAVSDAEAELTRVEQELESARVALAESIRAMQNVDAAQRETLDRFVAQLDVVAHVSPAPVPSSTHGSIS
;
A
#
# COMPACT_ATOMS: atom_id res chain seq x y z
N MET A 1 11.82 -2.09 17.39
CA MET A 1 12.53 -2.50 16.16
C MET A 1 11.86 -3.72 15.49
N ALA A 2 12.20 -4.99 15.78
CA ALA A 2 11.64 -6.14 15.02
C ALA A 2 10.10 -6.33 15.17
N GLY A 3 9.54 -6.09 16.36
CA GLY A 3 8.08 -6.16 16.58
C GLY A 3 7.28 -4.98 16.00
N GLU A 4 7.96 -3.86 15.76
CA GLU A 4 7.35 -2.61 15.24
C GLU A 4 7.22 -2.69 13.71
N LEU A 5 8.22 -3.26 13.05
CA LEU A 5 8.18 -3.59 11.62
C LEU A 5 7.12 -4.65 11.28
N GLY A 6 6.92 -5.65 12.13
CA GLY A 6 5.86 -6.66 11.97
C GLY A 6 4.45 -6.05 12.05
N TYR A 7 4.24 -5.14 13.00
CA TYR A 7 2.98 -4.42 13.15
C TYR A 7 2.65 -3.55 11.93
N HIS A 8 3.64 -2.84 11.39
CA HIS A 8 3.46 -2.03 10.19
C HIS A 8 3.14 -2.87 8.94
N TYR A 9 3.69 -4.08 8.84
CA TYR A 9 3.39 -4.99 7.72
C TYR A 9 1.96 -5.54 7.80
N GLU A 10 1.48 -5.94 8.97
CA GLU A 10 0.10 -6.40 9.17
C GLU A 10 -0.93 -5.29 8.93
N GLU A 11 -0.64 -4.07 9.41
CA GLU A 11 -1.51 -2.91 9.19
C GLU A 11 -1.60 -2.51 7.71
N LEU A 12 -0.47 -2.62 6.99
CA LEU A 12 -0.42 -2.39 5.56
C LEU A 12 -1.22 -3.46 4.80
N GLN A 13 -1.04 -4.74 5.15
CA GLN A 13 -1.76 -5.84 4.52
C GLN A 13 -3.27 -5.71 4.73
N GLY A 14 -3.73 -5.40 5.95
CA GLY A 14 -5.14 -5.14 6.23
C GLY A 14 -5.69 -3.89 5.53
N SER A 15 -4.83 -2.93 5.18
CA SER A 15 -5.22 -1.75 4.39
C SER A 15 -5.35 -2.07 2.90
N VAL A 16 -4.48 -2.95 2.36
CA VAL A 16 -4.58 -3.46 0.99
C VAL A 16 -5.83 -4.31 0.80
N ASP A 17 -6.13 -5.21 1.74
CA ASP A 17 -7.31 -6.07 1.66
C ASP A 17 -8.61 -5.25 1.68
N ARG A 18 -8.65 -4.18 2.49
CA ARG A 18 -9.78 -3.23 2.51
C ARG A 18 -9.90 -2.45 1.19
N LEU A 19 -8.77 -2.02 0.62
CA LEU A 19 -8.74 -1.36 -0.69
C LEU A 19 -9.28 -2.26 -1.81
N LEU A 20 -8.89 -3.54 -1.81
CA LEU A 20 -9.40 -4.54 -2.76
C LEU A 20 -10.90 -4.77 -2.60
N ALA A 21 -11.38 -4.95 -1.35
CA ALA A 21 -12.80 -5.10 -1.08
C ALA A 21 -13.62 -3.87 -1.53
N MET A 22 -13.13 -2.66 -1.24
CA MET A 22 -13.78 -1.41 -1.68
C MET A 22 -13.82 -1.30 -3.21
N HIS A 23 -12.75 -1.69 -3.90
CA HIS A 23 -12.71 -1.70 -5.37
C HIS A 23 -13.76 -2.66 -5.96
N ASP A 24 -13.88 -3.86 -5.39
CA ASP A 24 -14.87 -4.85 -5.84
C ASP A 24 -16.30 -4.37 -5.60
N GLU A 25 -16.56 -3.73 -4.46
CA GLU A 25 -17.85 -3.12 -4.13
C GLU A 25 -18.21 -1.98 -5.09
N VAL A 26 -17.26 -1.09 -5.39
CA VAL A 26 -17.44 0.01 -6.35
C VAL A 26 -17.72 -0.53 -7.75
N THR A 27 -17.00 -1.59 -8.16
CA THR A 27 -17.23 -2.26 -9.45
C THR A 27 -18.64 -2.85 -9.53
N GLN A 28 -19.11 -3.50 -8.47
CA GLN A 28 -20.48 -4.02 -8.40
C GLN A 28 -21.53 -2.90 -8.43
N LEU A 29 -21.30 -1.80 -7.70
CA LEU A 29 -22.20 -0.65 -7.70
C LEU A 29 -22.29 -0.03 -9.10
N ARG A 30 -21.17 0.13 -9.78
CA ARG A 30 -21.12 0.64 -11.16
C ARG A 30 -21.91 -0.24 -12.12
N SER A 31 -21.75 -1.56 -12.03
CA SER A 31 -22.54 -2.50 -12.85
C SER A 31 -24.05 -2.32 -12.61
N ARG A 32 -24.47 -2.17 -11.34
CA ARG A 32 -25.89 -1.97 -10.99
C ARG A 32 -26.44 -0.63 -11.47
N VAL A 33 -25.66 0.45 -11.35
CA VAL A 33 -26.05 1.79 -11.84
C VAL A 33 -26.16 1.78 -13.37
N SER A 34 -25.19 1.18 -14.05
CA SER A 34 -25.22 1.03 -15.51
C SER A 34 -26.42 0.21 -16.00
N ALA A 35 -26.76 -0.89 -15.31
CA ALA A 35 -27.95 -1.68 -15.63
C ALA A 35 -29.24 -0.84 -15.48
N ARG A 36 -29.35 -0.07 -14.40
CA ARG A 36 -30.48 0.84 -14.15
C ARG A 36 -30.58 1.99 -15.14
N ALA A 37 -29.45 2.46 -15.67
CA ALA A 37 -29.42 3.42 -16.77
C ALA A 37 -29.92 2.79 -18.07
N GLY A 38 -29.52 1.53 -18.34
CA GLY A 38 -29.96 0.76 -19.51
C GLY A 38 -31.46 0.46 -19.51
N ASP A 39 -32.03 0.12 -18.35
CA ASP A 39 -33.47 -0.12 -18.19
C ASP A 39 -34.31 1.14 -18.46
N ALA A 40 -33.71 2.33 -18.32
CA ALA A 40 -34.36 3.62 -18.55
C ALA A 40 -34.12 4.18 -19.96
N ALA A 41 -33.85 3.32 -20.95
CA ALA A 41 -33.55 3.69 -22.33
C ALA A 41 -34.60 4.65 -22.96
N PRO A 42 -34.20 5.49 -23.93
CA PRO A 42 -35.12 6.39 -24.62
C PRO A 42 -36.34 5.66 -25.18
N GLY A 43 -37.54 6.04 -24.74
CA GLY A 43 -38.80 5.43 -25.16
C GLY A 43 -39.36 4.33 -24.23
N SER A 44 -38.64 3.94 -23.17
CA SER A 44 -39.16 3.02 -22.14
C SER A 44 -40.25 3.64 -21.25
N TRP A 45 -40.36 4.98 -21.26
CA TRP A 45 -41.29 5.73 -20.42
C TRP A 45 -42.45 6.27 -21.27
N PRO A 46 -43.71 6.06 -20.85
CA PRO A 46 -44.85 6.61 -21.56
C PRO A 46 -44.85 8.14 -21.54
N ASP A 47 -45.38 8.75 -22.60
CA ASP A 47 -45.36 10.21 -22.78
C ASP A 47 -46.46 10.93 -21.98
N ILE A 48 -46.36 10.81 -20.66
CA ILE A 48 -47.28 11.42 -19.69
C ILE A 48 -46.50 12.48 -18.91
N PRO A 49 -47.02 13.72 -18.69
CA PRO A 49 -46.27 14.80 -18.05
C PRO A 49 -45.67 14.45 -16.69
N SER A 50 -46.41 13.72 -15.83
CA SER A 50 -45.93 13.27 -14.52
C SER A 50 -44.79 12.26 -14.62
N VAL A 51 -44.88 11.36 -15.60
CA VAL A 51 -43.87 10.34 -15.89
C VAL A 51 -42.61 10.98 -16.47
N ARG A 52 -42.75 11.96 -17.38
CA ARG A 52 -41.64 12.71 -17.96
C ARG A 52 -40.85 13.50 -16.89
N ALA A 53 -41.56 14.14 -15.97
CA ALA A 53 -40.94 14.85 -14.85
C ALA A 53 -40.17 13.89 -13.91
N PHE A 54 -40.71 12.69 -13.68
CA PHE A 54 -40.02 11.67 -12.90
C PHE A 54 -38.82 11.07 -13.65
N ALA A 55 -38.95 10.77 -14.94
CA ALA A 55 -37.86 10.28 -15.78
C ALA A 55 -36.68 11.25 -15.77
N GLY A 56 -36.93 12.56 -15.87
CA GLY A 56 -35.88 13.60 -15.74
C GLY A 56 -35.16 13.56 -14.40
N ARG A 57 -35.89 13.46 -13.28
CA ARG A 57 -35.29 13.32 -11.94
C ARG A 57 -34.50 12.03 -11.80
N TYR A 58 -35.02 10.93 -12.34
CA TYR A 58 -34.36 9.63 -12.33
C TYR A 58 -33.04 9.66 -13.09
N HIS A 59 -33.02 10.25 -14.30
CA HIS A 59 -31.81 10.38 -15.10
C HIS A 59 -30.76 11.26 -14.40
N SER A 60 -31.18 12.37 -13.78
CA SER A 60 -30.29 13.21 -12.98
C SER A 60 -29.66 12.40 -11.83
N ALA A 61 -30.47 11.67 -11.07
CA ALA A 61 -29.98 10.88 -9.93
C ALA A 61 -29.02 9.76 -10.35
N VAL A 62 -29.26 9.12 -11.51
CA VAL A 62 -28.34 8.12 -12.08
C VAL A 62 -27.03 8.78 -12.51
N SER A 63 -27.09 9.93 -13.19
CA SER A 63 -25.90 10.69 -13.59
C SER A 63 -25.07 11.16 -12.39
N ASP A 64 -25.73 11.62 -11.33
CA ASP A 64 -25.06 12.04 -10.09
C ASP A 64 -24.37 10.84 -9.41
N ALA A 65 -25.02 9.68 -9.38
CA ALA A 65 -24.42 8.45 -8.85
C ALA A 65 -23.22 7.96 -9.69
N GLU A 66 -23.27 8.08 -11.01
CA GLU A 66 -22.12 7.77 -11.89
C GLU A 66 -20.94 8.72 -11.67
N ALA A 67 -21.22 10.01 -11.44
CA ALA A 67 -20.20 10.99 -11.11
C ALA A 67 -19.53 10.69 -9.76
N GLU A 68 -20.31 10.37 -8.74
CA GLU A 68 -19.79 9.98 -7.42
C GLU A 68 -18.97 8.68 -7.48
N LEU A 69 -19.42 7.66 -8.22
CA LEU A 69 -18.63 6.44 -8.44
C LEU A 69 -17.30 6.73 -9.12
N THR A 70 -17.29 7.58 -10.15
CA THR A 70 -16.07 8.00 -10.83
C THR A 70 -15.10 8.71 -9.88
N ARG A 71 -15.62 9.54 -8.98
CA ARG A 71 -14.83 10.21 -7.95
C ARG A 71 -14.21 9.20 -6.99
N VAL A 72 -15.00 8.26 -6.47
CA VAL A 72 -14.51 7.22 -5.55
C VAL A 72 -13.43 6.36 -6.20
N GLU A 73 -13.59 5.99 -7.48
CA GLU A 73 -12.55 5.27 -8.24
C GLU A 73 -11.23 6.04 -8.33
N GLN A 74 -11.29 7.36 -8.55
CA GLN A 74 -10.10 8.21 -8.59
C GLN A 74 -9.41 8.30 -7.22
N GLU A 75 -10.19 8.40 -6.14
CA GLU A 75 -9.67 8.40 -4.77
C GLU A 75 -9.03 7.05 -4.41
N LEU A 76 -9.64 5.93 -4.82
CA LEU A 76 -9.08 4.58 -4.65
C LEU A 76 -7.77 4.39 -5.41
N GLU A 77 -7.70 4.84 -6.67
CA GLU A 77 -6.47 4.76 -7.45
C GLU A 77 -5.37 5.64 -6.83
N SER A 78 -5.71 6.83 -6.35
CA SER A 78 -4.77 7.71 -5.63
C SER A 78 -4.23 7.03 -4.37
N ALA A 79 -5.10 6.38 -3.59
CA ALA A 79 -4.71 5.61 -2.41
C ALA A 79 -3.81 4.42 -2.78
N ARG A 80 -4.09 3.73 -3.88
CA ARG A 80 -3.27 2.63 -4.39
C ARG A 80 -1.86 3.09 -4.77
N VAL A 81 -1.76 4.23 -5.46
CA VAL A 81 -0.47 4.84 -5.82
C VAL A 81 0.31 5.22 -4.57
N ALA A 82 -0.31 5.92 -3.62
CA ALA A 82 0.33 6.32 -2.36
C ALA A 82 0.81 5.11 -1.54
N LEU A 83 0.04 4.01 -1.52
CA LEU A 83 0.42 2.78 -0.85
C LEU A 83 1.62 2.10 -1.54
N ALA A 84 1.65 2.07 -2.87
CA ALA A 84 2.80 1.56 -3.61
C ALA A 84 4.07 2.40 -3.38
N GLU A 85 3.94 3.72 -3.28
CA GLU A 85 5.05 4.62 -2.93
C GLU A 85 5.54 4.38 -1.50
N SER A 86 4.63 4.19 -0.54
CA SER A 86 4.95 3.85 0.84
C SER A 86 5.71 2.53 0.95
N ILE A 87 5.27 1.49 0.23
CA ILE A 87 5.98 0.20 0.16
C ILE A 87 7.41 0.38 -0.35
N ARG A 88 7.59 1.12 -1.45
CA ARG A 88 8.92 1.38 -2.01
C ARG A 88 9.80 2.15 -1.03
N ALA A 89 9.26 3.14 -0.33
CA ALA A 89 9.98 3.89 0.69
C ALA A 89 10.45 2.97 1.83
N MET A 90 9.59 2.08 2.33
CA MET A 90 9.95 1.11 3.37
C MET A 90 11.06 0.16 2.90
N GLN A 91 10.97 -0.38 1.68
CA GLN A 91 12.00 -1.25 1.11
C GLN A 91 13.37 -0.56 0.99
N ASN A 92 13.38 0.73 0.64
CA ASN A 92 14.62 1.51 0.57
C ASN A 92 15.23 1.74 1.96
N VAL A 93 14.41 1.99 2.98
CA VAL A 93 14.87 2.11 4.36
C VAL A 93 15.45 0.79 4.86
N ASP A 94 14.79 -0.33 4.58
CA ASP A 94 15.27 -1.67 4.95
C ASP A 94 16.62 -1.99 4.30
N ALA A 95 16.78 -1.64 3.01
CA ALA A 95 18.04 -1.83 2.30
C ALA A 95 19.18 -1.00 2.90
N ALA A 96 18.92 0.28 3.23
CA ALA A 96 19.90 1.15 3.86
C ALA A 96 20.28 0.70 5.28
N GLN A 97 19.31 0.16 6.04
CA GLN A 97 19.55 -0.41 7.37
C GLN A 97 20.41 -1.67 7.28
N ARG A 98 20.13 -2.58 6.34
CA ARG A 98 20.97 -3.77 6.10
C ARG A 98 22.39 -3.40 5.72
N GLU A 99 22.58 -2.46 4.80
CA GLU A 99 23.93 -2.02 4.41
C GLU A 99 24.70 -1.42 5.59
N THR A 100 24.00 -0.69 6.46
CA THR A 100 24.60 -0.13 7.70
C THR A 100 24.99 -1.23 8.67
N LEU A 101 24.12 -2.22 8.88
CA LEU A 101 24.41 -3.40 9.72
C LEU A 101 25.56 -4.22 9.15
N ASP A 102 25.59 -4.46 7.83
CA ASP A 102 26.68 -5.17 7.16
C ASP A 102 28.01 -4.42 7.31
N ARG A 103 28.00 -3.09 7.18
CA ARG A 103 29.18 -2.25 7.45
C ARG A 103 29.62 -2.34 8.91
N PHE A 104 28.69 -2.34 9.88
CA PHE A 104 29.03 -2.53 11.29
C PHE A 104 29.59 -3.93 11.57
N VAL A 105 29.01 -4.98 11.00
CA VAL A 105 29.53 -6.35 11.12
C VAL A 105 30.92 -6.46 10.52
N ALA A 106 31.15 -5.89 9.33
CA ALA A 106 32.47 -5.86 8.71
C ALA A 106 33.50 -5.09 9.55
N GLN A 107 33.10 -3.97 10.19
CA GLN A 107 33.97 -3.25 11.12
C GLN A 107 34.30 -4.07 12.38
N LEU A 108 33.31 -4.77 12.94
CA LEU A 108 33.52 -5.65 14.10
C LEU A 108 34.44 -6.83 13.77
N ASP A 109 34.31 -7.40 12.57
CA ASP A 109 35.13 -8.51 12.11
C ASP A 109 36.60 -8.09 11.86
N VAL A 110 36.82 -6.87 11.35
CA VAL A 110 38.16 -6.28 11.23
C VAL A 110 38.80 -6.06 12.61
N VAL A 111 38.05 -5.63 13.62
CA VAL A 111 38.55 -5.47 14.99
C VAL A 111 38.88 -6.83 15.62
N ALA A 112 38.08 -7.87 15.35
CA ALA A 112 38.32 -9.23 15.84
C ALA A 112 39.57 -9.88 15.23
N HIS A 113 39.97 -9.50 14.01
CA HIS A 113 41.19 -10.00 13.36
C HIS A 113 42.49 -9.27 13.82
N VAL A 114 42.39 -8.20 14.61
CA VAL A 114 43.55 -7.51 15.20
C VAL A 114 43.83 -8.04 16.61
N SER A 115 44.23 -9.32 16.70
CA SER A 115 45.10 -9.82 17.78
C SER A 115 45.70 -11.16 17.40
N PRO A 116 47.04 -11.20 17.29
CA PRO A 116 47.77 -11.75 18.41
C PRO A 116 48.84 -10.76 18.90
N ALA A 117 48.74 -10.38 20.17
CA ALA A 117 49.85 -9.76 20.86
C ALA A 117 50.99 -10.80 20.97
N PRO A 118 52.21 -10.51 20.51
CA PRO A 118 53.36 -11.37 20.77
C PRO A 118 53.65 -11.32 22.27
N VAL A 119 53.40 -12.43 22.96
CA VAL A 119 53.88 -12.63 24.34
C VAL A 119 55.41 -12.60 24.34
N PRO A 120 56.07 -11.76 25.15
CA PRO A 120 57.51 -11.70 25.20
C PRO A 120 58.08 -13.01 25.78
N SER A 121 58.99 -13.64 25.05
CA SER A 121 59.76 -14.79 25.52
C SER A 121 60.65 -14.36 26.70
N SER A 122 60.29 -14.79 27.90
CA SER A 122 61.13 -14.68 29.09
C SER A 122 62.39 -15.53 28.92
N THR A 123 63.53 -14.90 28.66
CA THR A 123 64.83 -15.58 28.62
C THR A 123 65.17 -16.14 30.00
N HIS A 124 65.26 -17.46 30.06
CA HIS A 124 65.59 -18.26 31.23
C HIS A 124 67.10 -18.14 31.56
N GLY A 125 67.40 -17.79 32.82
CA GLY A 125 68.62 -18.07 33.60
C GLY A 125 70.01 -18.12 32.92
N SER A 126 70.92 -17.26 33.40
CA SER A 126 72.33 -17.63 33.56
C SER A 126 72.76 -17.29 34.99
N ILE A 127 73.11 -18.33 35.73
CA ILE A 127 73.71 -18.29 37.06
C ILE A 127 75.22 -18.33 36.83
N SER A 128 75.94 -17.37 37.40
CA SER A 128 77.39 -17.44 37.66
C SER A 128 77.64 -16.97 39.07
#